data_AF-A0A811ZTV9-F1
#
_entry.id   AF-A0A811ZTV9-F1
#
_cell.length_a   1.000
_cell.length_b   1.000
_cell.length_c   1.000
_cell.angle_alpha   90.00
_cell.angle_beta   90.00
_cell.angle_gamma   90.00
#
_symmetry.space_group_name_H-M   'P 1'
#
loop_
_entity.id
_entity.type
_entity.pdbx_description
1 polymer ?
#
loop_
_entity_poly.entity_id
_entity_poly.type
_entity_poly.pdbx_seq_one_letter_code
_entity_poly.pdbx_strand_id
1 'polypeptide(L)'
;MKKDGIMVVPKKGLGQVQPIRCTSCTHCVPKDKAIKKFVIGNILYVKLHYCVSCAIHSKVVRNYSREARKDRTPPPQLRPMAHVATYSSDRLARNQRFPKPPPQVNVKMVHRVQNRFTRLSVYYKMIQPGSDA
;
A
#
# COMPACT_ATOMS: atom_id res chain seq x y z
N MET A 1 -12.89 -28.51 5.34
CA MET A 1 -13.77 -27.54 6.03
C MET A 1 -13.26 -26.12 5.74
N LYS A 2 -13.96 -25.34 4.90
CA LYS A 2 -13.63 -23.93 4.60
C LYS A 2 -14.42 -23.06 5.58
N LYS A 3 -13.90 -22.82 6.79
CA LYS A 3 -14.69 -22.18 7.86
C LYS A 3 -14.50 -20.66 8.01
N ASP A 4 -13.56 -20.06 7.28
CA ASP A 4 -13.33 -18.61 7.30
C ASP A 4 -13.12 -18.14 5.85
N GLY A 5 -13.54 -16.99 5.33
CA GLY A 5 -14.23 -15.80 5.80
C GLY A 5 -14.34 -14.92 4.53
N ILE A 6 -15.51 -14.32 4.27
CA ILE A 6 -15.75 -13.38 3.15
C ILE A 6 -15.25 -13.88 1.77
N MET A 7 -15.76 -15.02 1.30
CA MET A 7 -15.52 -15.45 -0.09
C MET A 7 -16.78 -15.19 -0.93
N VAL A 8 -16.74 -14.16 -1.78
CA VAL A 8 -17.72 -14.00 -2.87
C VAL A 8 -17.16 -14.69 -4.09
N VAL A 9 -17.22 -16.02 -4.11
CA VAL A 9 -16.92 -16.80 -5.32
C VAL A 9 -18.24 -17.33 -5.86
N PRO A 10 -18.76 -16.76 -6.97
CA PRO A 10 -19.95 -17.27 -7.61
C PRO A 10 -19.70 -18.69 -8.11
N LYS A 11 -20.65 -19.59 -7.86
CA LYS A 11 -20.65 -20.89 -8.52
C LYS A 11 -20.97 -20.69 -10.01
N LYS A 12 -20.25 -21.39 -10.88
CA LYS A 12 -20.47 -21.38 -12.33
C LYS A 12 -21.29 -22.60 -12.75
N GLY A 13 -21.93 -22.54 -13.91
CA GLY A 13 -22.68 -23.67 -14.48
C GLY A 13 -24.02 -23.96 -13.81
N LEU A 14 -24.51 -23.02 -12.99
CA LEU A 14 -25.84 -23.07 -12.41
C LEU A 14 -26.71 -22.07 -13.15
N GLY A 15 -27.96 -22.44 -13.46
CA GLY A 15 -28.95 -21.55 -14.04
C GLY A 15 -29.38 -20.47 -13.04
N GLN A 16 -30.64 -20.52 -12.61
CA GLN A 16 -31.14 -19.56 -11.64
C GLN A 16 -30.75 -19.93 -10.21
N VAL A 17 -30.29 -18.93 -9.44
CA VAL A 17 -29.91 -19.07 -8.04
C VAL A 17 -30.94 -18.38 -7.16
N GLN A 18 -31.34 -19.03 -6.07
CA GLN A 18 -32.30 -18.47 -5.11
C GLN A 18 -31.84 -17.08 -4.58
N PRO A 19 -32.71 -16.06 -4.59
CA PRO A 19 -32.41 -14.76 -4.01
C PRO A 19 -32.50 -14.81 -2.47
N ILE A 20 -31.69 -13.98 -1.81
CA ILE A 20 -31.68 -13.79 -0.36
C ILE A 20 -31.83 -12.29 -0.07
N ARG A 21 -32.45 -11.95 1.06
CA ARG A 21 -32.59 -10.57 1.54
C ARG A 21 -31.38 -10.18 2.39
N CYS A 22 -30.84 -8.99 2.17
CA CYS A 22 -29.78 -8.46 3.02
C CYS A 22 -30.31 -8.15 4.42
N THR A 23 -29.52 -8.45 5.46
CA THR A 23 -29.89 -8.23 6.86
C THR A 23 -30.00 -6.76 7.25
N SER A 24 -29.28 -5.86 6.58
CA SER A 24 -29.29 -4.42 6.91
C SER A 24 -30.17 -3.59 5.97
N CYS A 25 -30.13 -3.88 4.66
CA CYS A 25 -30.82 -3.08 3.64
C CYS A 25 -32.09 -3.74 3.08
N THR A 26 -32.41 -4.99 3.46
CA THR A 26 -33.50 -5.84 2.92
C THR A 26 -33.54 -6.02 1.38
N HIS A 27 -32.55 -5.47 0.67
CA HIS A 27 -32.41 -5.62 -0.77
C HIS A 27 -32.23 -7.09 -1.19
N CYS A 28 -32.87 -7.49 -2.29
CA CYS A 28 -32.68 -8.81 -2.91
C CYS A 28 -31.27 -8.95 -3.48
N VAL A 29 -30.56 -10.00 -3.08
CA VAL A 29 -29.22 -10.33 -3.61
C VAL A 29 -29.19 -11.81 -3.94
N PRO A 30 -28.71 -12.23 -5.12
CA PRO A 30 -28.57 -13.64 -5.41
C PRO A 30 -27.59 -14.30 -4.42
N LYS A 31 -27.93 -15.50 -3.94
CA LYS A 31 -27.19 -16.21 -2.86
C LYS A 31 -25.70 -16.40 -3.12
N ASP A 32 -25.28 -16.42 -4.38
CA ASP A 32 -23.89 -16.60 -4.79
C ASP A 32 -23.09 -15.29 -4.82
N LYS A 33 -23.77 -14.14 -4.92
CA LYS A 33 -23.14 -12.82 -4.80
C LYS A 33 -23.25 -12.23 -3.39
N ALA A 34 -24.18 -12.72 -2.57
CA ALA A 34 -24.36 -12.26 -1.20
C ALA A 34 -23.10 -12.52 -0.35
N ILE A 35 -22.63 -11.48 0.33
CA ILE A 35 -21.47 -11.58 1.23
C ILE A 35 -21.93 -12.26 2.52
N LYS A 36 -21.34 -13.41 2.82
CA LYS A 36 -21.69 -14.25 3.98
C LYS A 36 -20.66 -14.00 5.09
N LYS A 37 -21.14 -13.57 6.25
CA LYS A 37 -20.33 -13.45 7.47
C LYS A 37 -20.95 -14.31 8.56
N PHE A 38 -20.16 -15.23 9.10
CA PHE A 38 -20.56 -16.00 10.27
C PHE A 38 -20.05 -15.28 11.50
N VAL A 39 -20.96 -14.99 12.43
CA VAL A 39 -20.62 -14.43 13.74
C VAL A 39 -20.88 -15.53 14.75
N ILE A 40 -19.80 -16.01 15.34
CA ILE A 40 -19.82 -16.98 16.44
C ILE A 40 -19.50 -16.17 17.69
N GLY A 41 -20.52 -15.90 18.50
CA GLY A 41 -20.36 -15.36 19.84
C GLY A 41 -20.46 -16.47 20.88
N ASN A 42 -20.19 -16.13 22.15
CA ASN A 42 -20.21 -17.10 23.25
C ASN A 42 -21.60 -17.75 23.45
N ILE A 43 -22.67 -17.01 23.12
CA ILE A 43 -24.06 -17.43 23.37
C ILE A 43 -24.89 -17.49 22.07
N LEU A 44 -24.45 -16.81 21.00
CA LEU A 44 -25.22 -16.66 19.76
C LEU A 44 -24.43 -17.09 18.53
N TYR A 45 -25.12 -17.76 17.60
CA TYR A 45 -24.60 -18.17 16.31
C TYR A 45 -25.46 -17.56 15.21
N VAL A 46 -24.92 -16.59 14.48
CA VAL A 46 -25.67 -15.86 13.46
C VAL A 46 -24.96 -15.89 12.12
N LYS A 47 -25.72 -16.16 11.06
CA LYS A 47 -25.27 -16.06 9.67
C LYS A 47 -25.81 -14.78 9.04
N LEU A 48 -24.94 -13.82 8.82
CA LEU A 48 -25.29 -12.53 8.24
C LEU A 48 -25.09 -12.55 6.72
N HIS A 49 -26.03 -11.92 6.02
CA HIS A 49 -26.07 -11.79 4.57
C HIS A 49 -26.10 -10.31 4.18
N TYR A 50 -25.05 -9.85 3.49
CA TYR A 50 -24.94 -8.44 3.08
C TYR A 50 -25.10 -8.24 1.57
N CYS A 51 -25.79 -7.15 1.21
CA CYS A 51 -25.67 -6.50 -0.09
C CYS A 51 -24.27 -5.86 -0.23
N VAL A 52 -23.73 -5.74 -1.45
CA VAL A 52 -22.36 -5.23 -1.68
C VAL A 52 -22.20 -3.84 -1.06
N SER A 53 -23.19 -2.96 -1.24
CA SER A 53 -23.20 -1.61 -0.68
C SER A 53 -23.10 -1.61 0.85
N CYS A 54 -23.89 -2.44 1.53
CA CYS A 54 -23.85 -2.52 3.00
C CYS A 54 -22.54 -3.12 3.52
N ALA A 55 -21.95 -4.07 2.80
CA ALA A 55 -20.67 -4.65 3.20
C ALA A 55 -19.51 -3.65 3.10
N ILE A 56 -19.54 -2.74 2.12
CA ILE A 56 -18.57 -1.65 1.99
C ILE A 56 -18.82 -0.59 3.07
N HIS A 57 -20.07 -0.18 3.28
CA HIS A 57 -20.44 0.82 4.30
C HIS A 57 -20.04 0.37 5.72
N SER A 58 -20.32 -0.88 6.07
CA SER A 58 -19.95 -1.47 7.37
C SER A 58 -18.50 -1.97 7.45
N LYS A 59 -17.68 -1.71 6.42
CA LYS A 59 -16.26 -2.10 6.34
C LYS A 59 -15.99 -3.60 6.53
N VAL A 60 -16.98 -4.44 6.23
CA VAL A 60 -16.80 -5.89 6.17
C VAL A 60 -15.88 -6.25 5.01
N VAL A 61 -16.05 -5.59 3.86
CA VAL A 61 -15.17 -5.72 2.69
C VAL A 61 -14.43 -4.41 2.47
N ARG A 62 -13.20 -4.49 1.95
CA ARG A 62 -12.35 -3.33 1.63
C ARG A 62 -12.00 -3.35 0.14
N ASN A 63 -11.73 -2.18 -0.44
CA ASN A 63 -11.18 -2.09 -1.79
C ASN A 63 -9.74 -2.58 -1.78
N TYR A 64 -9.36 -3.34 -2.81
CA TYR A 64 -8.05 -3.96 -2.93
C TYR A 64 -7.46 -3.70 -4.34
N SER A 65 -6.13 -3.75 -4.47
CA SER A 65 -5.44 -3.50 -5.74
C SER A 65 -5.85 -4.52 -6.81
N ARG A 66 -5.56 -4.26 -8.09
CA ARG A 66 -5.98 -5.16 -9.19
C ARG A 66 -5.39 -6.55 -9.02
N GLU A 67 -4.13 -6.63 -8.65
CA GLU A 67 -3.38 -7.88 -8.45
C GLU A 67 -3.97 -8.63 -7.27
N ALA A 68 -4.16 -7.91 -6.18
CA ALA A 68 -4.44 -8.49 -4.90
C ALA A 68 -5.92 -8.96 -4.81
N ARG A 69 -6.84 -8.42 -5.63
CA ARG A 69 -8.22 -8.95 -5.80
C ARG A 69 -8.26 -10.42 -6.24
N LYS A 70 -7.17 -10.96 -6.81
CA LYS A 70 -7.08 -12.37 -7.21
C LYS A 70 -6.89 -13.29 -5.99
N ASP A 71 -6.37 -12.75 -4.89
CA ASP A 71 -6.13 -13.50 -3.67
C ASP A 71 -7.47 -13.84 -3.03
N ARG A 72 -7.76 -15.13 -2.97
CA ARG A 72 -8.98 -15.69 -2.35
C ARG A 72 -8.71 -16.28 -0.98
N THR A 73 -7.49 -16.10 -0.45
CA THR A 73 -7.13 -16.52 0.89
C THR A 73 -7.87 -15.62 1.89
N PRO A 74 -8.64 -16.18 2.84
CA PRO A 74 -9.27 -15.38 3.86
C PRO A 74 -8.18 -14.69 4.71
N PRO A 75 -8.42 -13.47 5.21
CA PRO A 75 -7.46 -12.81 6.08
C PRO A 75 -7.22 -13.66 7.34
N PRO A 76 -5.97 -13.82 7.80
CA PRO A 76 -5.67 -14.58 9.01
C PRO A 76 -6.39 -13.95 10.21
N GLN A 77 -7.14 -14.76 10.95
CA GLN A 77 -7.94 -14.30 12.10
C GLN A 77 -7.16 -14.32 13.41
N LEU A 78 -6.15 -15.17 13.52
CA LEU A 78 -5.26 -15.22 14.66
C LEU A 78 -4.25 -14.08 14.54
N ARG A 79 -4.06 -13.33 15.64
CA ARG A 79 -2.84 -12.54 15.78
C ARG A 79 -1.69 -13.56 15.73
N PRO A 80 -0.75 -13.47 14.79
CA PRO A 80 0.49 -14.20 14.94
C PRO A 80 1.04 -13.80 16.31
N MET A 81 1.15 -14.75 17.25
CA MET A 81 2.10 -14.55 18.34
C MET A 81 3.41 -14.23 17.64
N ALA A 82 3.96 -13.06 18.02
CA ALA A 82 5.17 -12.51 17.46
C ALA A 82 6.16 -13.63 17.12
N HIS A 83 6.68 -13.62 15.89
CA HIS A 83 8.01 -14.16 15.67
C HIS A 83 8.90 -13.60 16.78
N VAL A 84 9.37 -14.51 17.62
CA VAL A 84 10.44 -14.27 18.58
C VAL A 84 11.64 -13.76 17.78
N ALA A 85 12.28 -12.71 18.31
CA ALA A 85 13.60 -12.17 17.94
C ALA A 85 13.76 -11.31 16.66
N THR A 86 13.28 -10.06 16.67
CA THR A 86 14.00 -8.87 16.13
C THR A 86 13.60 -7.58 16.86
N TYR A 87 13.49 -7.59 18.19
CA TYR A 87 13.31 -6.36 18.97
C TYR A 87 14.68 -5.73 19.28
N SER A 88 15.27 -4.96 18.36
CA SER A 88 16.17 -3.84 18.74
C SER A 88 16.56 -2.83 17.63
N SER A 89 16.18 -2.98 16.34
CA SER A 89 16.69 -2.05 15.30
C SER A 89 15.66 -1.07 14.69
N ASP A 90 14.35 -1.34 14.79
CA ASP A 90 13.34 -0.61 13.99
C ASP A 90 12.75 0.67 14.61
N ARG A 91 13.12 1.05 15.85
CA ARG A 91 12.68 2.34 16.42
C ARG A 91 13.42 3.55 15.85
N LEU A 92 14.65 3.38 15.33
CA LEU A 92 15.42 4.50 14.78
C LEU A 92 15.04 4.84 13.32
N ALA A 93 14.43 3.90 12.59
CA ALA A 93 14.06 4.11 11.18
C ALA A 93 12.77 4.93 10.99
N ARG A 94 11.91 5.05 12.01
CA ARG A 94 10.61 5.76 11.88
C ARG A 94 10.72 7.29 11.97
N ASN A 95 11.86 7.83 12.36
CA ASN A 95 12.10 9.27 12.45
C ASN A 95 12.82 9.88 11.23
N GLN A 96 12.95 9.14 10.13
CA GLN A 96 13.38 9.73 8.86
C GLN A 96 12.16 9.90 7.96
N ARG A 97 11.53 11.09 8.03
CA ARG A 97 10.63 11.56 6.98
C ARG A 97 11.42 11.54 5.68
N PHE A 98 11.09 10.66 4.74
CA PHE A 98 11.61 10.74 3.38
C PHE A 98 11.37 12.17 2.86
N PRO A 99 12.43 12.96 2.56
CA PRO A 99 12.24 14.16 1.76
C PRO A 99 11.82 13.71 0.35
N LYS A 100 10.81 14.37 -0.22
CA LYS A 100 10.43 14.16 -1.63
C LYS A 100 11.68 14.36 -2.49
N PRO A 101 11.96 13.49 -3.48
CA PRO A 101 13.08 13.71 -4.39
C PRO A 101 12.82 15.00 -5.20
N PRO A 102 13.78 15.94 -5.28
CA PRO A 102 13.66 17.09 -6.17
C PRO A 102 13.74 16.65 -7.64
N PRO A 103 13.11 17.40 -8.57
CA PRO A 103 13.20 17.11 -10.00
C PRO A 103 14.66 17.21 -10.47
N GLN A 104 15.11 16.22 -11.24
CA GLN A 104 16.47 16.21 -11.77
C GLN A 104 16.62 17.21 -12.92
N VAL A 105 17.18 18.38 -12.63
CA VAL A 105 17.81 19.25 -13.64
C VAL A 105 19.31 18.98 -13.62
N ASN A 106 19.85 18.34 -14.67
CA ASN A 106 21.29 18.06 -14.73
C ASN A 106 22.07 19.24 -15.32
N VAL A 107 22.85 19.84 -14.43
CA VAL A 107 23.72 20.99 -14.58
C VAL A 107 25.06 20.59 -15.24
N LYS A 108 25.05 20.17 -16.51
CA LYS A 108 26.30 19.93 -17.30
C LYS A 108 27.02 21.22 -17.74
N MET A 109 26.91 22.31 -16.99
CA MET A 109 27.56 23.60 -17.30
C MET A 109 28.55 24.11 -16.24
N VAL A 110 28.73 23.45 -15.10
CA VAL A 110 29.56 24.02 -14.01
C VAL A 110 30.94 23.35 -13.88
N HIS A 111 31.15 22.16 -14.45
CA HIS A 111 32.47 21.49 -14.47
C HIS A 111 33.39 21.94 -15.64
N ARG A 112 33.11 23.10 -16.26
CA ARG A 112 33.96 23.71 -17.30
C ARG A 112 34.52 25.09 -16.91
N VAL A 113 34.07 25.65 -15.76
CA VAL A 113 34.46 26.99 -15.30
C VAL A 113 35.67 26.94 -14.35
N GLN A 114 35.85 25.86 -13.60
CA GLN A 114 37.01 25.71 -12.69
C GLN A 114 38.34 25.46 -13.43
N ASN A 115 38.31 24.98 -14.67
CA ASN A 115 39.53 24.76 -15.47
C ASN A 115 39.91 25.95 -16.37
N ARG A 116 39.21 27.09 -16.21
CA ARG A 116 39.54 28.37 -16.88
C ARG A 116 40.09 29.42 -15.90
N PHE A 117 39.95 29.18 -14.59
CA PHE A 117 40.46 30.05 -13.53
C PHE A 117 41.94 29.77 -13.16
N THR A 118 42.41 28.54 -13.40
CA THR A 118 43.81 28.12 -13.16
C THR A 118 44.77 28.45 -14.30
N ARG A 119 44.28 28.96 -15.44
CA ARG A 119 45.11 29.30 -16.61
C ARG A 119 45.44 30.80 -16.72
N LEU A 120 44.69 31.67 -16.03
CA LEU A 120 44.94 33.11 -15.97
C LEU A 120 45.89 33.49 -14.82
N SER A 121 45.98 32.68 -13.76
CA SER A 121 46.94 32.90 -12.66
C SER A 121 48.39 32.63 -13.06
N VAL A 122 48.62 31.77 -14.06
CA VAL A 122 49.96 31.51 -14.61
C VAL A 122 50.42 32.63 -15.55
N TYR A 123 49.46 33.31 -16.21
CA TYR A 123 49.76 34.38 -17.18
C TYR A 123 50.03 35.75 -16.54
N TYR A 124 49.55 36.01 -15.32
CA TYR A 124 49.78 37.27 -14.61
C TYR A 124 51.07 37.29 -13.75
N LYS A 125 51.86 36.20 -13.75
CA LYS A 125 53.13 36.12 -13.01
C LYS A 125 54.38 36.27 -13.90
N MET A 126 54.21 36.59 -15.18
CA MET A 126 55.32 36.75 -16.15
C MET A 126 55.38 38.13 -16.83
N ILE A 127 54.58 39.12 -16.40
CA ILE A 127 54.57 40.45 -17.03
C ILE A 127 54.46 41.53 -15.93
N GLN A 128 55.59 41.91 -15.32
CA GLN A 128 56.11 43.29 -15.21
C GLN A 128 57.31 43.34 -14.22
N PRO A 129 58.31 44.20 -14.50
CA PRO A 129 59.67 44.19 -13.95
C PRO A 129 59.83 45.06 -12.69
N GLY A 130 61.01 45.01 -12.06
CA GLY A 130 61.30 45.67 -10.79
C GLY A 130 61.34 47.21 -10.81
N SER A 131 61.24 47.81 -9.62
CA SER A 131 61.86 49.08 -9.22
C SER A 131 61.63 49.35 -7.71
N ASP A 132 62.74 49.44 -6.99
CA ASP A 132 63.09 50.38 -5.90
C ASP A 132 62.20 50.56 -4.65
N ALA A 133 62.67 49.98 -3.53
CA ALA A 133 62.85 50.63 -2.22
C ALA A 133 63.73 49.77 -1.31
#